data_AF-A0AAV6ACK1-F1
#
_entry.id   AF-A0AAV6ACK1-F1
#
_cell.length_a   1.000
_cell.length_b   1.000
_cell.length_c   1.000
_cell.angle_alpha   90.00
_cell.angle_beta   90.00
_cell.angle_gamma   90.00
#
_symmetry.space_group_name_H-M   'P 1'
#
loop_
_entity.id
_entity.type
_entity.pdbx_description
1 polymer ?
#
loop_
_entity_poly.entity_id
_entity_poly.type
_entity_poly.pdbx_seq_one_letter_code
_entity_poly.pdbx_strand_id
1 'polypeptide(L)'
;RNNLRFLGVIAALLVMILGPWRAQAQPSRSDMQVSPSPSNTSVEGTVKKINPAARTIEVSTGGHWEKTLELTTGTEIRDEGRAATLDDIQEGVKVKASYETLLGKSFATRIDLIPTPPPRDFPESTEQPRLR
;
A
#
# COMPACT_ATOMS: atom_id res chain seq x y z
N ARG A 1 -7.00 24.87 -17.75
CA ARG A 1 -6.65 23.74 -18.64
C ARG A 1 -7.39 22.50 -18.11
N ASN A 2 -8.72 22.44 -18.26
CA ASN A 2 -9.45 22.00 -19.46
C ASN A 2 -9.38 20.46 -19.59
N ASN A 3 -10.44 19.64 -19.65
CA ASN A 3 -11.90 19.77 -19.65
C ASN A 3 -12.45 18.35 -19.41
N LEU A 4 -13.58 18.16 -18.74
CA LEU A 4 -14.46 17.05 -19.14
C LEU A 4 -15.91 17.52 -19.17
N ARG A 5 -16.48 17.31 -20.36
CA ARG A 5 -17.67 17.93 -20.90
C ARG A 5 -18.89 17.37 -20.18
N PHE A 6 -19.62 18.24 -19.49
CA PHE A 6 -21.02 18.04 -19.18
C PHE A 6 -21.80 18.11 -20.49
N LEU A 7 -22.11 16.94 -21.05
CA LEU A 7 -23.08 16.77 -22.12
C LEU A 7 -24.25 16.00 -21.53
N GLY A 8 -25.10 16.72 -20.80
CA GLY A 8 -26.51 16.37 -20.77
C GLY A 8 -27.11 16.75 -22.12
N VAL A 9 -28.04 15.92 -22.61
CA VAL A 9 -29.25 16.27 -23.39
C VAL A 9 -29.85 15.00 -24.03
N ILE A 10 -31.04 14.61 -23.52
CA ILE A 10 -32.24 14.12 -24.24
C ILE A 10 -32.20 12.64 -24.73
N ALA A 11 -33.16 11.75 -24.49
CA ALA A 11 -34.61 11.93 -24.37
C ALA A 11 -35.25 11.03 -23.29
N ALA A 12 -36.07 11.65 -22.45
CA ALA A 12 -37.12 10.96 -21.72
C ALA A 12 -38.20 10.52 -22.71
N LEU A 13 -38.48 9.21 -22.78
CA LEU A 13 -39.68 8.69 -23.43
C LEU A 13 -40.62 8.18 -22.33
N LEU A 14 -41.62 9.02 -22.05
CA LEU A 14 -42.76 8.80 -21.19
C LEU A 14 -43.59 7.61 -21.68
N VAL A 15 -43.76 6.58 -20.84
CA VAL A 15 -44.87 5.63 -20.95
C VAL A 15 -45.51 5.51 -19.56
N MET A 16 -46.57 6.28 -19.35
CA MET A 16 -47.50 6.10 -18.25
C MET A 16 -48.40 4.89 -18.56
N ILE A 17 -48.26 3.81 -17.80
CA ILE A 17 -49.26 2.74 -17.73
C ILE A 17 -49.83 2.74 -16.31
N LEU A 18 -51.10 3.08 -16.21
CA LEU A 18 -51.90 3.05 -14.98
C LEU A 18 -52.14 1.59 -14.60
N GLY A 19 -51.54 1.12 -13.50
CA GLY A 19 -51.84 -0.16 -12.88
C GLY A 19 -51.67 -0.06 -11.36
N PRO A 20 -52.75 -0.09 -10.55
CA PRO A 20 -52.64 -0.02 -9.10
C PRO A 20 -52.45 -1.42 -8.49
N TRP A 21 -51.77 -1.45 -7.33
CA TRP A 21 -51.47 -2.56 -6.39
C TRP A 21 -50.04 -3.13 -6.50
N ARG A 22 -49.12 -2.79 -5.57
CA ARG A 22 -48.98 -3.02 -4.11
C ARG A 22 -48.06 -4.23 -3.86
N ALA A 23 -47.14 -4.03 -2.91
CA ALA A 23 -46.27 -5.03 -2.29
C ALA A 23 -45.03 -5.48 -3.10
N GLN A 24 -44.05 -4.58 -3.16
CA GLN A 24 -42.82 -4.73 -2.38
C GLN A 24 -42.34 -6.18 -2.15
N ALA A 25 -41.51 -6.67 -3.08
CA ALA A 25 -40.35 -7.50 -2.77
C ALA A 25 -39.37 -7.32 -3.93
N GLN A 26 -38.65 -6.18 -3.95
CA GLN A 26 -37.36 -6.18 -4.63
C GLN A 26 -36.53 -7.25 -3.91
N PRO A 27 -36.07 -8.31 -4.58
CA PRO A 27 -35.04 -9.14 -3.98
C PRO A 27 -33.86 -8.19 -3.73
N SER A 28 -33.58 -7.92 -2.47
CA SER A 28 -32.30 -7.40 -2.03
C SER A 28 -31.26 -8.38 -2.53
N ARG A 29 -30.75 -8.18 -3.74
CA ARG A 29 -29.41 -8.64 -4.09
C ARG A 29 -28.45 -7.67 -3.43
N SER A 30 -28.44 -7.74 -2.10
CA SER A 30 -27.20 -7.61 -1.35
C SER A 30 -26.24 -8.64 -1.94
N ASP A 31 -24.97 -8.24 -2.05
CA ASP A 31 -23.85 -9.07 -2.48
C ASP A 31 -23.85 -9.31 -4.01
N MET A 32 -22.96 -8.74 -4.83
CA MET A 32 -21.56 -8.45 -4.61
C MET A 32 -21.17 -7.25 -5.49
N GLN A 33 -21.53 -6.02 -5.08
CA GLN A 33 -20.66 -4.91 -5.46
C GLN A 33 -19.44 -5.03 -4.56
N VAL A 34 -18.51 -5.91 -4.95
CA VAL A 34 -17.12 -5.85 -4.51
C VAL A 34 -16.59 -4.54 -5.11
N SER A 35 -17.03 -3.40 -4.60
CA SER A 35 -16.20 -2.22 -4.64
C SER A 35 -14.92 -2.68 -3.96
N PRO A 36 -13.78 -2.75 -4.67
CA PRO A 36 -12.53 -2.99 -3.98
C PRO A 36 -12.33 -1.77 -3.09
N SER A 37 -12.81 -1.85 -1.86
CA SER A 37 -12.37 -0.96 -0.80
C SER A 37 -10.86 -1.12 -0.80
N PRO A 38 -10.07 -0.08 -1.06
CA PRO A 38 -8.63 -0.19 -1.01
C PRO A 38 -8.28 -0.66 0.40
N SER A 39 -7.94 -1.94 0.51
CA SER A 39 -7.50 -2.54 1.76
C SER A 39 -6.05 -2.13 1.91
N ASN A 40 -5.84 -1.02 2.62
CA ASN A 40 -4.53 -0.58 3.03
C ASN A 40 -3.93 -1.66 3.93
N THR A 41 -3.09 -2.49 3.32
CA THR A 41 -2.43 -3.62 3.98
C THR A 41 -1.00 -3.20 4.24
N SER A 42 -0.52 -3.39 5.47
CA SER A 42 0.87 -3.13 5.82
C SER A 42 1.63 -4.45 5.91
N VAL A 43 2.88 -4.43 5.49
CA VAL A 43 3.76 -5.57 5.45
C VAL A 43 5.13 -5.18 5.96
N GLU A 44 5.61 -5.91 6.95
CA GLU A 44 6.96 -5.78 7.46
C GLU A 44 7.83 -6.84 6.82
N GLY A 45 9.00 -6.43 6.35
CA GLY A 45 9.93 -7.33 5.69
C GLY A 45 11.29 -6.71 5.46
N THR A 46 12.17 -7.47 4.84
CA THR A 46 13.53 -7.02 4.49
C THR A 46 13.61 -6.79 2.99
N VAL A 47 14.14 -5.64 2.56
CA VAL A 47 14.32 -5.36 1.14
C VAL A 47 15.37 -6.32 0.60
N LYS A 48 14.99 -7.18 -0.34
CA LYS A 48 15.90 -8.15 -0.96
C LYS A 48 16.50 -7.56 -2.23
N LYS A 49 15.67 -6.87 -3.02
CA LYS A 49 16.07 -6.31 -4.29
C LYS A 49 15.27 -5.07 -4.65
N ILE A 50 15.92 -4.14 -5.32
CA ILE A 50 15.32 -2.88 -5.78
C ILE A 50 15.52 -2.77 -7.28
N ASN A 51 14.43 -2.50 -8.01
CA ASN A 51 14.49 -2.20 -9.43
C ASN A 51 13.97 -0.76 -9.66
N PRO A 52 14.86 0.24 -9.71
CA PRO A 52 14.46 1.63 -9.94
C PRO A 52 13.92 1.85 -11.37
N ALA A 53 14.40 1.08 -12.36
CA ALA A 53 13.94 1.20 -13.74
C ALA A 53 12.49 0.75 -13.91
N ALA A 54 12.11 -0.35 -13.25
CA ALA A 54 10.73 -0.86 -13.22
C ALA A 54 9.87 -0.23 -12.11
N ARG A 55 10.47 0.54 -11.20
CA ARG A 55 9.85 1.04 -9.95
C ARG A 55 9.22 -0.07 -9.13
N THR A 56 9.92 -1.19 -8.97
CA THR A 56 9.45 -2.31 -8.17
C THR A 56 10.47 -2.64 -7.09
N ILE A 57 10.00 -3.00 -5.90
CA ILE A 57 10.85 -3.56 -4.83
C ILE A 57 10.41 -4.97 -4.50
N GLU A 58 11.37 -5.80 -4.14
CA GLU A 58 11.15 -7.14 -3.65
C GLU A 58 11.43 -7.16 -2.15
N VAL A 59 10.39 -7.42 -1.37
CA VAL A 59 10.44 -7.41 0.09
C VAL A 59 10.22 -8.83 0.60
N SER A 60 11.16 -9.34 1.38
CA SER A 60 11.03 -10.62 2.07
C SER A 60 10.21 -10.44 3.34
N THR A 61 9.02 -11.03 3.36
CA THR A 61 8.00 -10.94 4.41
C THR A 61 8.25 -11.84 5.64
N GLY A 62 9.38 -12.53 5.68
CA GLY A 62 9.65 -13.59 6.63
C GLY A 62 9.08 -14.95 6.16
N GLY A 63 9.71 -16.03 6.60
CA GLY A 63 9.23 -17.40 6.34
C GLY A 63 9.20 -17.79 4.85
N HIS A 64 10.21 -17.41 4.07
CA HIS A 64 10.36 -17.73 2.63
C HIS A 64 9.36 -17.06 1.68
N TRP A 65 8.56 -16.11 2.15
CA TRP A 65 7.64 -15.35 1.31
C TRP A 65 8.30 -14.08 0.80
N GLU A 66 8.41 -13.95 -0.52
CA GLU A 66 8.87 -12.74 -1.20
C GLU A 66 7.66 -12.03 -1.82
N LYS A 67 7.55 -10.72 -1.57
CA LYS A 67 6.48 -9.87 -2.07
C LYS A 67 7.10 -8.81 -2.98
N THR A 68 6.74 -8.87 -4.26
CA THR A 68 7.04 -7.77 -5.19
C THR A 68 5.99 -6.68 -5.03
N LEU A 69 6.41 -5.46 -4.75
CA LEU A 69 5.57 -4.29 -4.63
C LEU A 69 5.91 -3.32 -5.75
N GLU A 70 4.89 -2.84 -6.45
CA GLU A 70 5.03 -1.81 -7.48
C GLU A 70 4.92 -0.43 -6.81
N LEU A 71 5.93 0.40 -7.00
CA LEU A 71 5.94 1.78 -6.54
C LEU A 71 5.42 2.68 -7.64
N THR A 72 4.50 3.55 -7.26
CA THR A 72 3.95 4.58 -8.13
C THR A 72 4.56 5.93 -7.76
N THR A 73 4.35 6.95 -8.60
CA THR A 73 4.83 8.31 -8.32
C THR A 73 4.19 8.93 -7.07
N GLY A 74 3.13 8.31 -6.51
CA GLY A 74 2.50 8.70 -5.25
C GLY A 74 3.01 7.94 -4.02
N THR A 75 3.96 7.01 -4.17
CA THR A 75 4.48 6.24 -3.04
C THR A 75 5.33 7.13 -2.15
N GLU A 76 4.96 7.23 -0.87
CA GLU A 76 5.70 8.01 0.10
C GLU A 76 6.76 7.14 0.79
N ILE A 77 8.05 7.46 0.57
CA ILE A 77 9.16 6.75 1.21
C ILE A 77 9.67 7.61 2.36
N ARG A 78 9.83 7.01 3.53
CA ARG A 78 10.28 7.67 4.74
C ARG A 78 11.41 6.91 5.40
N ASP A 79 12.51 7.60 5.67
CA ASP A 79 13.62 7.10 6.48
C ASP A 79 13.61 7.79 7.85
N GLU A 80 13.32 7.05 8.91
CA GLU A 80 13.16 7.62 10.26
C GLU A 80 12.21 8.84 10.33
N GLY A 81 11.17 8.84 9.50
CA GLY A 81 10.21 9.95 9.39
C GLY A 81 10.66 11.13 8.52
N ARG A 82 11.84 11.06 7.89
CA ARG A 82 12.31 12.02 6.86
C ARG A 82 11.93 11.52 5.48
N ALA A 83 11.56 12.43 4.57
CA ALA A 83 11.29 12.05 3.18
C ALA A 83 12.57 11.45 2.56
N ALA A 84 12.45 10.23 2.06
CA ALA A 84 13.53 9.49 1.42
C ALA A 84 13.12 9.11 -0.02
N THR A 85 14.06 8.61 -0.79
CA THR A 85 13.84 8.15 -2.17
C THR A 85 14.16 6.67 -2.30
N LEU A 86 13.84 6.09 -3.45
CA LEU A 86 14.14 4.68 -3.72
C LEU A 86 15.66 4.41 -3.69
N ASP A 87 16.47 5.39 -4.08
CA ASP A 87 17.94 5.32 -4.06
C ASP A 87 18.51 5.30 -2.63
N ASP A 88 17.77 5.85 -1.65
CA ASP A 88 18.17 5.80 -0.24
C ASP A 88 17.87 4.44 0.40
N ILE A 89 16.98 3.65 -0.21
CA ILE A 89 16.66 2.30 0.25
C ILE A 89 17.81 1.37 -0.15
N GLN A 90 18.39 0.67 0.82
CA GLN A 90 19.40 -0.35 0.59
C GLN A 90 18.83 -1.77 0.73
N GLU A 91 19.38 -2.69 -0.06
CA GLU A 91 19.12 -4.12 0.11
C GLU A 91 19.63 -4.57 1.48
N GLY A 92 18.86 -5.43 2.15
CA GLY A 92 19.14 -5.90 3.51
C GLY A 92 18.51 -5.04 4.62
N VAL A 93 17.95 -3.88 4.31
CA VAL A 93 17.28 -3.03 5.32
C VAL A 93 15.88 -3.56 5.62
N LYS A 94 15.51 -3.52 6.90
CA LYS A 94 14.16 -3.85 7.34
C LYS A 94 13.23 -2.66 7.09
N VAL A 95 12.07 -2.91 6.50
CA VAL A 95 11.12 -1.87 6.13
C VAL A 95 9.71 -2.31 6.47
N LYS A 96 8.84 -1.33 6.68
CA LYS A 96 7.40 -1.49 6.77
C LYS A 96 6.77 -0.82 5.56
N ALA A 97 6.32 -1.63 4.60
CA ALA A 97 5.65 -1.15 3.41
C ALA A 97 4.13 -1.23 3.61
N SER A 98 3.41 -0.14 3.37
CA SER A 98 1.97 -0.13 3.21
C SER A 98 1.64 -0.18 1.72
N TYR A 99 0.74 -1.07 1.34
CA TYR A 99 0.33 -1.28 -0.03
C TYR A 99 -1.18 -1.48 -0.14
N GLU A 100 -1.71 -1.13 -1.29
CA GLU A 100 -3.10 -1.39 -1.68
C GLU A 100 -3.11 -2.43 -2.79
N THR A 101 -4.06 -3.36 -2.73
CA THR A 101 -4.25 -4.32 -3.82
C THR A 101 -5.37 -3.85 -4.72
N LEU A 102 -5.03 -3.37 -5.91
CA LEU A 102 -5.99 -2.94 -6.93
C LEU A 102 -5.94 -3.93 -8.09
N LEU A 103 -7.07 -4.55 -8.42
CA LEU A 103 -7.20 -5.49 -9.54
C LEU A 103 -6.19 -6.65 -9.50
N GLY A 104 -5.84 -7.13 -8.30
CA GLY A 104 -4.86 -8.21 -8.09
C GLY A 104 -3.39 -7.80 -8.17
N LYS A 105 -3.09 -6.50 -8.33
CA LYS A 105 -1.73 -5.94 -8.26
C LYS A 105 -1.53 -5.21 -6.93
N SER A 106 -0.36 -5.37 -6.31
CA SER A 106 0.01 -4.70 -5.06
C SER A 106 0.79 -3.43 -5.35
N PHE A 107 0.18 -2.28 -5.07
CA PHE A 107 0.76 -0.95 -5.23
C PHE A 107 1.19 -0.40 -3.88
N ALA A 108 2.48 -0.11 -3.72
CA ALA A 108 2.99 0.52 -2.51
C ALA A 108 2.47 1.96 -2.40
N THR A 109 1.86 2.29 -1.27
CA THR A 109 1.39 3.64 -0.94
C THR A 109 2.34 4.35 0.01
N ARG A 110 2.97 3.61 0.94
CA ARG A 110 3.98 4.14 1.86
C ARG A 110 5.05 3.11 2.15
N ILE A 111 6.29 3.53 2.33
CA ILE A 111 7.40 2.68 2.80
C ILE A 111 8.11 3.43 3.92
N ASP A 112 8.12 2.84 5.11
CA ASP A 112 8.88 3.34 6.25
C ASP A 112 10.11 2.43 6.45
N LEU A 113 11.30 3.01 6.36
CA LEU A 113 12.55 2.31 6.67
C LEU A 113 12.69 2.20 8.19
N ILE A 114 12.91 0.98 8.66
CA ILE A 114 13.20 0.70 10.05
C ILE A 114 14.71 0.52 10.14
N PRO A 115 15.46 1.49 10.70
CA PRO A 115 16.89 1.33 10.88
C PRO A 115 17.13 0.05 11.68
N THR A 116 17.87 -0.87 11.08
CA THR A 116 18.37 -2.01 11.84
C THR A 116 19.46 -1.43 12.74
N PRO A 117 19.33 -1.52 14.07
CA PRO A 117 20.38 -1.01 14.94
C PRO A 117 21.70 -1.65 14.50
N PRO A 118 22.79 -0.87 14.36
CA PRO A 118 24.08 -1.43 14.03
C PRO A 118 24.38 -2.58 15.00
N PRO A 119 25.07 -3.65 14.54
CA PRO A 119 25.59 -4.64 15.47
C PRO A 119 26.25 -3.88 16.62
N ARG A 120 25.88 -4.19 17.86
CA ARG A 120 26.69 -3.71 18.98
C ARG A 120 28.04 -4.37 18.80
N ASP A 121 28.97 -3.66 18.15
CA ASP A 121 30.36 -3.76 18.51
C ASP A 121 30.38 -3.36 19.98
N PHE A 122 30.26 -4.35 20.86
CA PHE A 122 30.52 -4.15 22.27
C PHE A 122 31.93 -3.58 22.31
N PRO A 123 32.15 -2.31 22.74
CA PRO A 123 33.49 -1.95 23.13
C PRO A 123 33.87 -2.93 24.25
N GLU A 124 34.84 -3.74 23.91
CA GLU A 124 35.68 -4.53 24.78
C GLU A 124 35.83 -3.87 26.16
N SER A 125 35.60 -4.68 27.20
CA SER A 125 35.85 -4.41 28.61
C SER A 125 36.87 -3.30 28.90
N THR A 126 36.52 -2.29 29.68
CA THR A 126 37.46 -1.67 30.63
C THR A 126 36.71 -1.08 31.83
N GLU A 127 37.15 -1.48 33.03
CA GLU A 127 36.88 -0.88 34.34
C GLU A 127 35.45 -0.96 34.92
N GLN A 128 35.16 -2.08 35.59
CA GLN A 128 34.39 -2.02 36.84
C GLN A 128 35.35 -1.59 37.96
N PRO A 129 35.17 -0.43 38.62
CA PRO A 129 35.90 -0.15 39.84
C PRO A 129 35.36 -1.09 40.91
N ARG A 130 36.14 -2.10 41.29
CA ARG A 130 35.91 -2.80 42.55
C ARG A 130 36.18 -1.80 43.67
N LEU A 131 35.11 -1.20 44.18
CA LEU A 131 35.11 -0.49 45.45
C LEU A 131 35.56 -1.49 46.53
N ARG A 132 36.69 -1.17 47.15
CA ARG A 132 37.22 -1.80 48.36
C ARG A 132 36.33 -1.53 49.55
#